data_AF-A0A850K9L1-F1
#
_entry.id   AF-A0A850K9L1-F1
#
_cell.length_a   1.000
_cell.length_b   1.000
_cell.length_c   1.000
_cell.angle_alpha   90.00
_cell.angle_beta   90.00
_cell.angle_gamma   90.00
#
_symmetry.space_group_name_H-M   'P 1'
#
loop_
_entity.id
_entity.type
_entity.pdbx_description
1 polymer ?
#
loop_
_entity_poly.entity_id
_entity_poly.type
_entity_poly.pdbx_seq_one_letter_code
_entity_poly.pdbx_strand_id
1 'polypeptide(L)'
;MAHHYGELDQLGDLAPLFKGDADLTPDQRALVVSEEGWVLGVGKSPKEQALSWLDSYIRLPDDIYRKSQEMIENDIDVSGFDEDMRDVATRMIHACGDVNVGEDIFYSPHAATKGRAALQAGCPILVDVEMVSHGIIRKRLPKDNPVVCTLNDVRTAPKAKELGTTRSAAAVEFWDNWLAGSVVVIGNAPTALFHLIQGLLDGRLEKPALIVACPVGFVGAMESKETLIALAEDLGVPFITLRGRRGGSAIAASALNALAKKGITQ
;
A
#
# COMPACT_ATOMS: atom_id res chain seq x y z
N MET A 1 -8.28 -30.01 22.04
CA MET A 1 -8.11 -28.76 22.83
C MET A 1 -8.84 -28.84 24.17
N ALA A 2 -10.16 -28.93 24.23
CA ALA A 2 -10.89 -28.93 25.51
C ALA A 2 -10.43 -30.02 26.50
N HIS A 3 -10.22 -31.27 26.04
CA HIS A 3 -9.67 -32.34 26.89
C HIS A 3 -8.26 -32.05 27.42
N HIS A 4 -7.39 -31.48 26.58
CA HIS A 4 -6.02 -31.13 26.96
C HIS A 4 -5.98 -30.02 28.01
N TYR A 5 -6.84 -29.00 27.89
CA TYR A 5 -6.98 -27.97 28.91
C TYR A 5 -7.60 -28.52 30.21
N GLY A 6 -8.51 -29.49 30.12
CA GLY A 6 -9.06 -30.18 31.29
C GLY A 6 -8.01 -31.01 32.05
N GLU A 7 -7.08 -31.65 31.34
CA GLU A 7 -5.95 -32.36 31.95
C GLU A 7 -4.99 -31.40 32.66
N LEU A 8 -4.65 -30.28 32.02
CA LEU A 8 -3.80 -29.24 32.61
C LEU A 8 -4.45 -28.61 33.86
N ASP A 9 -5.77 -28.43 33.86
CA ASP A 9 -6.52 -27.94 35.03
C ASP A 9 -6.48 -28.94 36.19
N GLN A 10 -6.71 -30.22 35.90
CA GLN A 10 -6.64 -31.29 36.89
C GLN A 10 -5.24 -31.44 37.52
N LEU A 11 -4.20 -31.14 36.74
CA LEU A 11 -2.82 -31.17 37.21
C LEU A 11 -2.40 -29.87 37.93
N GLY A 12 -3.24 -28.82 37.92
CA GLY A 12 -2.92 -27.52 38.50
C GLY A 12 -1.96 -26.66 37.65
N ASP A 13 -1.59 -27.14 36.47
CA ASP A 13 -0.63 -26.52 35.55
C ASP A 13 -1.29 -25.52 34.59
N LEU A 14 -2.61 -25.32 34.71
CA LEU A 14 -3.34 -24.38 33.87
C LEU A 14 -3.08 -22.92 34.26
N ALA A 15 -3.04 -22.61 35.55
CA ALA A 15 -2.94 -21.23 36.04
C ALA A 15 -1.65 -20.49 35.61
N PRO A 16 -0.46 -21.13 35.58
CA PRO A 16 0.77 -20.49 35.07
C PRO A 16 0.67 -20.06 33.60
N LEU A 17 -0.10 -20.77 32.77
CA LEU A 17 -0.26 -20.48 31.34
C LEU A 17 -1.12 -19.22 31.09
N PHE A 18 -1.95 -18.82 32.06
CA PHE A 18 -2.81 -17.62 31.99
C PHE A 18 -2.26 -16.43 32.79
N LYS A 19 -1.07 -16.55 33.38
CA LYS A 19 -0.47 -15.48 34.18
C LYS A 19 -0.10 -14.25 33.34
N GLY A 20 -0.07 -14.39 32.02
CA GLY A 20 0.35 -13.36 31.07
C GLY A 20 1.84 -13.02 31.22
N ASP A 21 2.37 -12.22 30.31
CA ASP A 21 3.74 -11.72 30.42
C ASP A 21 3.90 -10.89 31.71
N ALA A 22 4.92 -11.18 32.51
CA ALA A 22 5.17 -10.53 33.78
C ALA A 22 5.63 -9.06 33.63
N ASP A 23 6.14 -8.70 32.46
CA ASP A 23 6.71 -7.39 32.19
C ASP A 23 5.66 -6.34 31.76
N LEU A 24 4.41 -6.77 31.55
CA LEU A 24 3.30 -5.86 31.24
C LEU A 24 2.85 -5.07 32.48
N THR A 25 2.78 -3.73 32.32
CA THR A 25 2.16 -2.82 33.29
C THR A 25 0.66 -3.11 33.48
N PRO A 26 0.03 -2.65 34.58
CA PRO A 26 -1.41 -2.84 34.80
C PRO A 26 -2.28 -2.31 33.65
N ASP A 27 -1.91 -1.18 33.05
CA ASP A 27 -2.67 -0.56 31.95
C ASP A 27 -2.52 -1.35 30.65
N GLN A 28 -1.29 -1.80 30.32
CA GLN A 28 -1.05 -2.67 29.16
C GLN A 28 -1.78 -4.02 29.30
N ARG A 29 -1.80 -4.58 30.51
CA ARG A 29 -2.53 -5.82 30.81
C ARG A 29 -4.04 -5.63 30.65
N ALA A 30 -4.58 -4.48 31.11
CA ALA A 30 -5.98 -4.14 30.91
C ALA A 30 -6.33 -3.98 29.42
N LEU A 31 -5.44 -3.38 28.63
CA LEU A 31 -5.59 -3.23 27.19
C LEU A 31 -5.65 -4.60 26.50
N VAL A 32 -4.67 -5.48 26.74
CA VAL A 32 -4.63 -6.84 26.17
C VAL A 32 -5.89 -7.64 26.52
N VAL A 33 -6.37 -7.57 27.77
CA VAL A 33 -7.61 -8.23 28.18
C VAL A 33 -8.83 -7.64 27.46
N SER A 34 -8.85 -6.32 27.22
CA SER A 34 -9.95 -5.67 26.52
C SER A 34 -9.99 -5.95 25.01
N GLU A 35 -8.82 -6.15 24.39
CA GLU A 35 -8.69 -6.38 22.94
C GLU A 35 -8.81 -7.87 22.59
N GLU A 36 -8.20 -8.75 23.39
CA GLU A 36 -8.06 -10.18 23.07
C GLU A 36 -8.62 -11.12 24.14
N GLY A 37 -8.99 -10.63 25.33
CA GLY A 37 -9.47 -11.48 26.43
C GLY A 37 -10.70 -12.31 26.09
N TRP A 38 -11.55 -11.82 25.17
CA TRP A 38 -12.75 -12.51 24.70
C TRP A 38 -12.44 -13.85 24.02
N VAL A 39 -11.25 -14.01 23.43
CA VAL A 39 -10.78 -15.27 22.83
C VAL A 39 -10.70 -16.38 23.88
N LEU A 40 -10.40 -15.99 25.13
CA LEU A 40 -10.30 -16.87 26.29
C LEU A 40 -11.55 -16.82 27.18
N GLY A 41 -12.62 -16.14 26.75
CA GLY A 41 -13.83 -15.95 27.55
C GLY A 41 -13.67 -14.99 28.73
N VAL A 42 -12.63 -14.17 28.75
CA VAL A 42 -12.35 -13.16 29.78
C VAL A 42 -12.77 -11.78 29.25
N GLY A 43 -13.59 -11.03 29.99
CA GLY A 43 -14.12 -9.74 29.55
C GLY A 43 -15.47 -9.84 28.84
N LYS A 44 -15.85 -8.81 28.07
CA LYS A 44 -17.12 -8.78 27.34
C LYS A 44 -17.14 -9.83 26.23
N SER A 45 -18.25 -10.55 26.07
CA SER A 45 -18.46 -11.39 24.89
C SER A 45 -18.35 -10.56 23.60
N PRO A 46 -18.07 -11.16 22.43
CA PRO A 46 -18.02 -10.43 21.15
C PRO A 46 -19.29 -9.60 20.91
N LYS A 47 -20.46 -10.09 21.36
CA LYS A 47 -21.73 -9.35 21.29
C LYS A 47 -21.75 -8.12 22.20
N GLU A 48 -21.33 -8.26 23.45
CA GLU A 48 -21.27 -7.14 24.40
C GLU A 48 -20.22 -6.10 24.00
N GLN A 49 -19.09 -6.55 23.45
CA GLN A 49 -18.06 -5.68 22.90
C GLN A 49 -18.59 -4.89 21.70
N ALA A 50 -19.26 -5.57 20.75
CA ALA A 50 -19.88 -4.92 19.60
C ALA A 50 -20.95 -3.89 20.00
N LEU A 51 -21.81 -4.22 20.99
CA LEU A 51 -22.80 -3.27 21.53
C LEU A 51 -22.12 -2.06 22.18
N SER A 52 -21.04 -2.28 22.93
CA SER A 52 -20.24 -1.20 23.50
C SER A 52 -19.67 -0.27 22.43
N TRP A 53 -19.15 -0.82 21.33
CA TRP A 53 -18.65 -0.01 20.21
C TRP A 53 -19.77 0.77 19.51
N LEU A 54 -20.97 0.20 19.35
CA LEU A 54 -22.12 0.91 18.78
C LEU A 54 -22.53 2.13 19.62
N ASP A 55 -22.41 2.03 20.95
CA ASP A 55 -22.74 3.13 21.85
C ASP A 55 -21.65 4.22 21.89
N SER A 56 -20.38 3.85 21.62
CA SER A 56 -19.21 4.70 21.89
C SER A 56 -18.37 5.11 20.67
N TYR A 57 -18.70 4.66 19.46
CA TYR A 57 -17.92 5.04 18.27
C TYR A 57 -17.98 6.55 18.02
N ILE A 58 -16.85 7.11 17.59
CA ILE A 58 -16.73 8.54 17.26
C ILE A 58 -17.54 8.80 15.99
N ARG A 59 -18.45 9.78 16.05
CA ARG A 59 -19.38 10.10 14.95
C ARG A 59 -18.96 11.32 14.14
N LEU A 60 -18.13 12.19 14.72
CA LEU A 60 -17.71 13.44 14.10
C LEU A 60 -16.48 13.21 13.24
N PRO A 61 -16.50 13.57 11.93
CA PRO A 61 -15.36 13.34 11.03
C PRO A 61 -14.03 13.94 11.51
N ASP A 62 -14.07 15.13 12.11
CA ASP A 62 -12.86 15.82 12.57
C ASP A 62 -12.23 15.10 13.78
N ASP A 63 -13.05 14.55 14.67
CA ASP A 63 -12.57 13.76 15.81
C ASP A 63 -11.99 12.41 15.37
N ILE A 64 -12.62 11.78 14.37
CA ILE A 64 -12.08 10.56 13.74
C ILE A 64 -10.71 10.85 13.11
N TYR A 65 -10.62 11.97 12.36
CA TYR A 65 -9.38 12.35 11.71
C TYR A 65 -8.27 12.64 12.72
N ARG A 66 -8.56 13.43 13.76
CA ARG A 66 -7.62 13.75 14.84
C ARG A 66 -7.14 12.49 15.56
N LYS A 67 -8.05 11.63 16.01
CA LYS A 67 -7.68 10.41 16.73
C LYS A 67 -6.89 9.43 15.84
N SER A 68 -7.25 9.35 14.55
CA SER A 68 -6.46 8.57 13.58
C SER A 68 -5.06 9.15 13.38
N GLN A 69 -4.89 10.48 13.39
CA GLN A 69 -3.58 11.10 13.29
C GLN A 69 -2.73 10.88 14.54
N GLU A 70 -3.31 10.97 15.74
CA GLU A 70 -2.61 10.66 16.99
C GLU A 70 -2.10 9.21 17.01
N MET A 71 -2.91 8.25 16.57
CA MET A 71 -2.45 6.85 16.44
C MET A 71 -1.35 6.71 15.38
N ILE A 72 -1.50 7.35 14.22
CA ILE A 72 -0.47 7.35 13.17
C ILE A 72 0.86 7.90 13.67
N GLU A 73 0.85 9.03 14.38
CA GLU A 73 2.07 9.66 14.89
C GLU A 73 2.77 8.83 15.96
N ASN A 74 2.02 8.04 16.74
CA ASN A 74 2.57 7.17 17.76
C ASN A 74 3.03 5.80 17.22
N ASP A 75 2.34 5.27 16.20
CA ASP A 75 2.50 3.88 15.75
C ASP A 75 3.28 3.75 14.43
N ILE A 76 3.40 4.84 13.64
CA ILE A 76 4.13 4.83 12.37
C ILE A 76 5.51 5.45 12.56
N ASP A 77 6.53 4.61 12.68
CA ASP A 77 7.92 5.06 12.61
C ASP A 77 8.35 5.31 11.15
N VAL A 78 8.53 6.58 10.80
CA VAL A 78 9.10 7.00 9.51
C VAL A 78 10.53 7.55 9.62
N SER A 79 11.18 7.42 10.77
CA SER A 79 12.50 8.01 11.02
C SER A 79 13.59 7.45 10.09
N GLY A 80 13.45 6.20 9.67
CA GLY A 80 14.34 5.52 8.72
C GLY A 80 14.15 5.93 7.25
N PHE A 81 13.13 6.72 6.91
CA PHE A 81 12.90 7.19 5.54
C PHE A 81 13.56 8.55 5.29
N ASP A 82 13.99 8.72 4.03
CA ASP A 82 14.42 10.01 3.50
C ASP A 82 13.30 11.05 3.66
N GLU A 83 13.67 12.31 3.88
CA GLU A 83 12.71 13.39 4.16
C GLU A 83 11.61 13.50 3.09
N ASP A 84 11.95 13.34 1.82
CA ASP A 84 11.01 13.42 0.71
C ASP A 84 10.05 12.22 0.59
N MET A 85 10.37 11.12 1.28
CA MET A 85 9.61 9.87 1.32
C MET A 85 8.75 9.70 2.57
N ARG A 86 8.98 10.44 3.66
CA ARG A 86 8.27 10.25 4.94
C ARG A 86 6.75 10.36 4.82
N ASP A 87 6.25 11.36 4.11
CA ASP A 87 4.80 11.55 3.92
C ASP A 87 4.20 10.50 2.95
N VAL A 88 4.98 10.04 1.97
CA VAL A 88 4.61 8.95 1.07
C VAL A 88 4.47 7.64 1.87
N ALA A 89 5.49 7.29 2.66
CA ALA A 89 5.49 6.10 3.51
C ALA A 89 4.33 6.12 4.51
N THR A 90 4.13 7.24 5.22
CA THR A 90 3.01 7.43 6.14
C THR A 90 1.66 7.16 5.46
N ARG A 91 1.46 7.66 4.23
CA ARG A 91 0.21 7.46 3.49
C ARG A 91 0.05 6.05 2.94
N MET A 92 1.13 5.36 2.59
CA MET A 92 1.10 3.95 2.20
C MET A 92 0.65 3.07 3.36
N ILE A 93 1.24 3.29 4.54
CA ILE A 93 0.91 2.55 5.76
C ILE A 93 -0.54 2.84 6.19
N HIS A 94 -0.94 4.11 6.25
CA HIS A 94 -2.31 4.49 6.60
C HIS A 94 -3.36 3.89 5.67
N ALA A 95 -3.06 3.75 4.37
CA ALA A 95 -4.02 3.25 3.39
C ALA A 95 -4.38 1.76 3.55
N CYS A 96 -3.55 1.00 4.26
CA CYS A 96 -3.78 -0.42 4.54
C CYS A 96 -3.99 -0.74 6.03
N GLY A 97 -3.70 0.20 6.93
CA GLY A 97 -3.90 0.03 8.37
C GLY A 97 -2.93 -0.95 9.02
N ASP A 98 -1.82 -1.28 8.35
CA ASP A 98 -0.79 -2.21 8.83
C ASP A 98 0.56 -1.49 8.91
N VAL A 99 1.00 -1.17 10.13
CA VAL A 99 2.26 -0.45 10.40
C VAL A 99 3.49 -1.19 9.88
N ASN A 100 3.43 -2.52 9.83
CA ASN A 100 4.53 -3.36 9.35
C ASN A 100 4.77 -3.21 7.84
N VAL A 101 3.87 -2.55 7.10
CA VAL A 101 4.09 -2.24 5.68
C VAL A 101 5.30 -1.33 5.50
N GLY A 102 5.65 -0.50 6.49
CA GLY A 102 6.83 0.37 6.44
C GLY A 102 8.12 -0.39 6.16
N GLU A 103 8.30 -1.57 6.75
CA GLU A 103 9.51 -2.38 6.60
C GLU A 103 9.75 -2.89 5.17
N ASP A 104 8.68 -3.04 4.39
CA ASP A 104 8.74 -3.53 3.02
C ASP A 104 8.89 -2.40 1.99
N ILE A 105 8.74 -1.12 2.37
CA ILE A 105 8.81 -0.01 1.41
C ILE A 105 10.25 0.11 0.92
N PHE A 106 10.41 0.12 -0.40
CA PHE A 106 11.72 0.27 -1.05
C PHE A 106 11.61 1.26 -2.20
N TYR A 107 12.63 2.08 -2.40
CA TYR A 107 12.58 3.17 -3.38
C TYR A 107 13.96 3.57 -3.87
N SER A 108 14.02 4.19 -5.05
CA SER A 108 15.24 4.79 -5.56
C SER A 108 15.56 6.10 -4.85
N PRO A 109 16.85 6.51 -4.76
CA PRO A 109 17.20 7.83 -4.26
C PRO A 109 16.44 8.95 -4.97
N HIS A 110 15.86 9.87 -4.18
CA HIS A 110 15.08 11.03 -4.65
C HIS A 110 13.84 10.68 -5.49
N ALA A 111 13.30 9.46 -5.38
CA ALA A 111 12.14 9.03 -6.16
C ALA A 111 10.92 9.94 -5.94
N ALA A 112 10.64 10.31 -4.68
CA ALA A 112 9.54 11.21 -4.38
C ALA A 112 9.77 12.61 -4.94
N THR A 113 10.96 13.17 -4.78
CA THR A 113 11.32 14.47 -5.36
C THR A 113 11.10 14.49 -6.88
N LYS A 114 11.59 13.47 -7.60
CA LYS A 114 11.43 13.36 -9.07
C LYS A 114 9.96 13.20 -9.48
N GLY A 115 9.20 12.37 -8.75
CA GLY A 115 7.77 12.20 -8.98
C GLY A 115 6.98 13.49 -8.79
N ARG A 116 7.25 14.22 -7.71
CA ARG A 116 6.64 15.53 -7.44
C ARG A 116 6.92 16.52 -8.57
N ALA A 117 8.18 16.61 -9.02
CA ALA A 117 8.57 17.48 -10.11
C ALA A 117 7.83 17.16 -11.42
N ALA A 118 7.72 15.88 -11.78
CA ALA A 118 6.99 15.44 -12.98
C ALA A 118 5.50 15.80 -12.90
N LEU A 119 4.87 15.55 -11.75
CA LEU A 119 3.47 15.93 -11.53
C LEU A 119 3.27 17.44 -11.63
N GLN A 120 4.14 18.23 -11.00
CA GLN A 120 4.10 19.69 -11.07
C GLN A 120 4.34 20.25 -12.50
N ALA A 121 5.07 19.51 -13.33
CA ALA A 121 5.24 19.81 -14.75
C ALA A 121 4.03 19.43 -15.62
N GLY A 122 3.02 18.76 -15.05
CA GLY A 122 1.80 18.38 -15.76
C GLY A 122 1.89 17.05 -16.51
N CYS A 123 2.83 16.17 -16.15
CA CYS A 123 2.95 14.87 -16.79
C CYS A 123 1.66 14.04 -16.66
N PRO A 124 1.36 13.15 -17.62
CA PRO A 124 0.29 12.17 -17.46
C PRO A 124 0.63 11.15 -16.37
N ILE A 125 -0.42 10.55 -15.83
CA ILE A 125 -0.39 9.46 -14.86
C ILE A 125 -0.98 8.23 -15.53
N LEU A 126 -0.19 7.17 -15.64
CA LEU A 126 -0.59 5.92 -16.30
C LEU A 126 -0.87 4.85 -15.26
N VAL A 127 -2.04 4.22 -15.31
CA VAL A 127 -2.44 3.24 -14.29
C VAL A 127 -2.84 1.90 -14.87
N ASP A 128 -2.46 0.82 -14.20
CA ASP A 128 -2.67 -0.56 -14.66
C ASP A 128 -4.14 -1.01 -14.58
N VAL A 129 -4.88 -0.51 -13.59
CA VAL A 129 -6.29 -0.84 -13.36
C VAL A 129 -7.13 0.38 -12.93
N GLU A 130 -8.43 0.31 -13.17
CA GLU A 130 -9.37 1.38 -12.84
C GLU A 130 -9.42 1.69 -11.34
N MET A 131 -9.25 0.70 -10.47
CA MET A 131 -9.28 0.94 -9.02
C MET A 131 -8.17 1.91 -8.57
N VAL A 132 -7.00 1.88 -9.22
CA VAL A 132 -5.95 2.87 -8.97
C VAL A 132 -6.42 4.26 -9.41
N SER A 133 -7.01 4.36 -10.61
CA SER A 133 -7.58 5.62 -11.15
C SER A 133 -8.59 6.26 -10.20
N HIS A 134 -9.45 5.45 -9.57
CA HIS A 134 -10.49 5.89 -8.64
C HIS A 134 -9.96 6.23 -7.25
N GLY A 135 -8.82 5.63 -6.84
CA GLY A 135 -8.13 5.99 -5.60
C GLY A 135 -7.40 7.34 -5.67
N ILE A 136 -7.15 7.87 -6.87
CA ILE A 136 -6.45 9.14 -7.06
C ILE A 136 -7.39 10.31 -6.79
N ILE A 137 -7.01 11.15 -5.83
CA ILE A 137 -7.75 12.34 -5.41
C ILE A 137 -7.49 13.46 -6.43
N ARG A 138 -8.36 13.57 -7.45
CA ARG A 138 -8.18 14.52 -8.56
C ARG A 138 -7.91 15.96 -8.13
N LYS A 139 -8.63 16.45 -7.12
CA LYS A 139 -8.44 17.81 -6.56
C LYS A 139 -7.04 18.08 -5.96
N ARG A 140 -6.23 17.05 -5.72
CA ARG A 140 -4.85 17.20 -5.23
C ARG A 140 -3.84 17.29 -6.36
N LEU A 141 -4.20 16.91 -7.59
CA LEU A 141 -3.26 16.94 -8.71
C LEU A 141 -2.84 18.39 -9.01
N PRO A 142 -1.53 18.68 -9.12
CA PRO A 142 -1.04 20.06 -9.17
C PRO A 142 -1.37 20.80 -10.48
N LYS A 143 -1.60 20.06 -11.58
CA LYS A 143 -1.80 20.59 -12.95
C LYS A 143 -2.96 19.92 -13.69
N ASP A 144 -3.98 19.45 -12.95
CA ASP A 144 -5.07 18.64 -13.53
C ASP A 144 -4.52 17.47 -14.38
N ASN A 145 -3.47 16.83 -13.87
CA ASN A 145 -2.71 15.79 -14.55
C ASN A 145 -3.67 14.72 -15.13
N PRO A 146 -3.57 14.39 -16.43
CA PRO A 146 -4.37 13.33 -17.02
C PRO A 146 -4.09 12.01 -16.31
N VAL A 147 -5.14 11.27 -15.93
CA VAL A 147 -4.99 9.90 -15.44
C VAL A 147 -5.59 8.97 -16.49
N VAL A 148 -4.75 8.10 -17.03
CA VAL A 148 -5.08 7.24 -18.16
C VAL A 148 -5.04 5.79 -17.71
N CYS A 149 -6.14 5.07 -17.91
CA CYS A 149 -6.21 3.62 -17.79
C CYS A 149 -6.68 3.04 -19.12
N THR A 150 -5.88 2.16 -19.72
CA THR A 150 -6.18 1.51 -21.00
C THR A 150 -6.68 0.08 -20.82
N LEU A 151 -6.91 -0.38 -19.59
CA LEU A 151 -7.35 -1.74 -19.28
C LEU A 151 -8.64 -2.13 -20.01
N ASN A 152 -9.60 -1.20 -20.09
CA ASN A 152 -10.91 -1.40 -20.70
C ASN A 152 -11.03 -0.80 -22.12
N ASP A 153 -9.91 -0.35 -22.71
CA ASP A 153 -9.90 0.03 -24.12
C ASP A 153 -10.34 -1.18 -24.97
N VAL A 154 -11.21 -0.92 -25.95
CA VAL A 154 -11.76 -1.96 -26.85
C VAL A 154 -10.67 -2.76 -27.57
N ARG A 155 -9.47 -2.18 -27.73
CA ARG A 155 -8.30 -2.80 -28.36
C ARG A 155 -7.51 -3.71 -27.41
N THR A 156 -7.66 -3.55 -26.10
CA THR A 156 -6.83 -4.26 -25.10
C THR A 156 -7.11 -5.75 -25.04
N ALA A 157 -8.37 -6.18 -25.07
CA ALA A 157 -8.69 -7.60 -25.06
C ALA A 157 -8.22 -8.35 -26.33
N PRO A 158 -8.41 -7.81 -27.55
CA PRO A 158 -7.78 -8.36 -28.76
C PRO A 158 -6.24 -8.41 -28.67
N LYS A 159 -5.59 -7.34 -28.23
CA LYS A 159 -4.12 -7.29 -28.10
C LYS A 159 -3.58 -8.31 -27.10
N ALA A 160 -4.28 -8.52 -25.98
CA ALA A 160 -3.94 -9.55 -25.00
C ALA A 160 -3.96 -10.96 -25.60
N LYS A 161 -4.95 -11.27 -26.46
CA LYS A 161 -5.01 -12.54 -27.19
C LYS A 161 -3.87 -12.68 -28.20
N GLU A 162 -3.61 -11.63 -28.97
CA GLU A 162 -2.51 -11.59 -29.96
C GLU A 162 -1.14 -11.85 -29.31
N LEU A 163 -0.88 -11.22 -28.17
CA LEU A 163 0.39 -11.34 -27.44
C LEU A 163 0.46 -12.56 -26.52
N GLY A 164 -0.63 -13.33 -26.37
CA GLY A 164 -0.68 -14.46 -25.43
C GLY A 164 -0.47 -14.03 -23.96
N THR A 165 -0.93 -12.84 -23.57
CA THR A 165 -0.69 -12.26 -22.25
C THR A 165 -1.99 -11.76 -21.58
N THR A 166 -1.87 -11.24 -20.36
CA THR A 166 -3.01 -10.66 -19.63
C THR A 166 -3.45 -9.31 -20.21
N ARG A 167 -4.71 -8.91 -19.96
CA ARG A 167 -5.20 -7.59 -20.37
C ARG A 167 -4.37 -6.44 -19.79
N SER A 168 -3.99 -6.51 -18.52
CA SER A 168 -3.19 -5.45 -17.88
C SER A 168 -1.80 -5.32 -18.48
N ALA A 169 -1.16 -6.43 -18.89
CA ALA A 169 0.11 -6.38 -19.61
C ALA A 169 -0.06 -5.79 -21.01
N ALA A 170 -1.04 -6.28 -21.78
CA ALA A 170 -1.32 -5.76 -23.11
C ALA A 170 -1.76 -4.28 -23.12
N ALA A 171 -2.37 -3.80 -22.03
CA ALA A 171 -2.78 -2.40 -21.89
C ALA A 171 -1.59 -1.42 -21.93
N VAL A 172 -0.40 -1.88 -21.50
CA VAL A 172 0.86 -1.10 -21.52
C VAL A 172 1.27 -0.74 -22.94
N GLU A 173 0.94 -1.57 -23.94
CA GLU A 173 1.21 -1.25 -25.36
C GLU A 173 0.51 0.02 -25.84
N PHE A 174 -0.57 0.42 -25.17
CA PHE A 174 -1.32 1.62 -25.51
C PHE A 174 -0.86 2.85 -24.73
N TRP A 175 0.24 2.78 -23.98
CA TRP A 175 0.79 3.90 -23.22
C TRP A 175 1.79 4.75 -24.00
N ASP A 176 2.25 4.28 -25.15
CA ASP A 176 3.40 4.84 -25.89
C ASP A 176 3.37 6.37 -26.03
N ASN A 177 2.24 6.93 -26.46
CA ASN A 177 2.06 8.38 -26.65
C ASN A 177 2.16 9.23 -25.36
N TRP A 178 2.11 8.59 -24.19
CA TRP A 178 2.09 9.25 -22.90
C TRP A 178 3.23 8.83 -21.98
N LEU A 179 3.96 7.75 -22.29
CA LEU A 179 4.84 7.10 -21.34
C LEU A 179 6.08 7.94 -21.02
N ALA A 180 6.66 8.60 -22.02
CA ALA A 180 7.82 9.47 -21.86
C ALA A 180 7.59 10.53 -20.78
N GLY A 181 8.38 10.50 -19.71
CA GLY A 181 8.30 11.45 -18.60
C GLY A 181 7.02 11.37 -17.73
N SER A 182 6.19 10.33 -17.91
CA SER A 182 4.99 10.12 -17.09
C SER A 182 5.29 9.63 -15.67
N VAL A 183 4.25 9.63 -14.83
CA VAL A 183 4.26 8.82 -13.60
C VAL A 183 3.42 7.58 -13.83
N VAL A 184 4.05 6.41 -13.79
CA VAL A 184 3.37 5.12 -13.91
C VAL A 184 2.99 4.62 -12.52
N VAL A 185 1.77 4.15 -12.33
CA VAL A 185 1.26 3.60 -11.07
C VAL A 185 0.65 2.22 -11.31
N ILE A 186 1.33 1.18 -10.87
CA ILE A 186 0.90 -0.22 -10.98
C ILE A 186 0.48 -0.69 -9.60
N GLY A 187 -0.82 -0.83 -9.37
CA GLY A 187 -1.36 -1.19 -8.06
C GLY A 187 -1.92 -2.60 -7.97
N ASN A 188 -2.08 -3.32 -9.08
CA ASN A 188 -2.76 -4.61 -9.05
C ASN A 188 -2.07 -5.71 -9.85
N ALA A 189 -1.63 -5.45 -11.08
CA ALA A 189 -1.22 -6.49 -12.01
C ALA A 189 0.31 -6.65 -12.07
N PRO A 190 0.89 -7.73 -11.51
CA PRO A 190 2.33 -7.99 -11.64
C PRO A 190 2.78 -8.14 -13.09
N THR A 191 1.92 -8.71 -13.94
CA THR A 191 2.17 -8.88 -15.36
C THR A 191 2.30 -7.55 -16.10
N ALA A 192 1.60 -6.50 -15.68
CA ALA A 192 1.79 -5.16 -16.24
C ALA A 192 3.19 -4.62 -15.91
N LEU A 193 3.68 -4.86 -14.69
CA LEU A 193 5.01 -4.43 -14.27
C LEU A 193 6.11 -5.18 -15.03
N PHE A 194 6.01 -6.50 -15.15
CA PHE A 194 6.95 -7.28 -15.97
C PHE A 194 6.98 -6.80 -17.43
N HIS A 195 5.81 -6.58 -18.02
CA HIS A 195 5.70 -6.16 -19.41
C HIS A 195 6.28 -4.75 -19.64
N LEU A 196 6.07 -3.84 -18.69
CA LEU A 196 6.70 -2.52 -18.70
C LEU A 196 8.22 -2.62 -18.60
N ILE A 197 8.75 -3.37 -17.62
CA ILE A 197 10.20 -3.55 -17.42
C ILE A 197 10.85 -4.10 -18.70
N GLN A 198 10.27 -5.15 -19.28
CA GLN A 198 10.79 -5.74 -20.52
C GLN A 198 10.81 -4.72 -21.66
N GLY A 199 9.70 -3.99 -21.86
CA GLY A 199 9.62 -2.96 -22.90
C GLY A 199 10.63 -1.82 -22.73
N LEU A 200 10.92 -1.43 -21.49
CA LEU A 200 11.94 -0.42 -21.17
C LEU A 200 13.37 -0.92 -21.45
N LEU A 201 13.69 -2.18 -21.08
CA LEU A 201 15.01 -2.77 -21.32
C LEU A 201 15.31 -2.96 -22.80
N ASP A 202 14.30 -3.38 -23.57
CA ASP A 202 14.43 -3.60 -25.02
C ASP A 202 14.45 -2.28 -25.81
N GLY A 203 14.27 -1.13 -25.14
CA GLY A 203 14.19 0.20 -25.78
C GLY A 203 12.94 0.41 -26.63
N ARG A 204 11.92 -0.45 -26.47
CA ARG A 204 10.65 -0.37 -27.20
C ARG A 204 9.67 0.62 -26.57
N LEU A 205 9.80 0.85 -25.27
CA LEU A 205 8.99 1.80 -24.51
C LEU A 205 9.85 2.95 -24.01
N GLU A 206 9.32 4.16 -24.12
CA GLU A 206 9.95 5.37 -23.58
C GLU A 206 10.01 5.35 -22.05
N LYS A 207 10.95 6.09 -21.47
CA LYS A 207 11.16 6.09 -20.01
C LYS A 207 10.17 7.01 -19.27
N PRO A 208 9.43 6.52 -18.27
CA PRO A 208 8.67 7.39 -17.38
C PRO A 208 9.60 8.14 -16.42
N ALA A 209 9.09 9.20 -15.80
CA ALA A 209 9.81 9.96 -14.77
C ALA A 209 9.83 9.24 -13.41
N LEU A 210 8.81 8.42 -13.12
CA LEU A 210 8.71 7.63 -11.90
C LEU A 210 7.80 6.40 -12.13
N ILE A 211 8.15 5.26 -11.53
CA ILE A 211 7.28 4.09 -11.41
C ILE A 211 6.88 3.89 -9.93
N VAL A 212 5.60 3.97 -9.61
CA VAL A 212 5.03 3.51 -8.34
C VAL A 212 4.51 2.09 -8.55
N ALA A 213 5.24 1.10 -8.07
CA ALA A 213 4.97 -0.32 -8.28
C ALA A 213 4.54 -0.99 -6.98
N CYS A 214 3.24 -1.12 -6.75
CA CYS A 214 2.70 -1.87 -5.62
C CYS A 214 1.70 -2.95 -6.06
N PRO A 215 1.95 -3.77 -7.11
CA PRO A 215 1.06 -4.88 -7.41
C PRO A 215 0.96 -5.84 -6.21
N VAL A 216 -0.26 -6.26 -5.89
CA VAL A 216 -0.58 -7.24 -4.85
C VAL A 216 -0.78 -8.61 -5.49
N GLY A 217 -0.39 -9.67 -4.78
CA GLY A 217 -0.76 -11.01 -5.21
C GLY A 217 0.14 -12.11 -4.65
N PHE A 218 -0.31 -13.33 -4.83
CA PHE A 218 0.42 -14.52 -4.42
C PHE A 218 1.35 -15.08 -5.51
N VAL A 219 1.13 -14.67 -6.76
CA VAL A 219 1.88 -15.12 -7.94
C VAL A 219 2.41 -13.91 -8.68
N GLY A 220 3.72 -13.83 -8.87
CA GLY A 220 4.39 -12.81 -9.68
C GLY A 220 4.53 -11.44 -9.01
N ALA A 221 3.76 -11.13 -7.95
CA ALA A 221 3.80 -9.81 -7.31
C ALA A 221 5.18 -9.52 -6.72
N MET A 222 5.69 -10.41 -5.87
CA MET A 222 7.03 -10.27 -5.29
C MET A 222 8.08 -10.24 -6.39
N GLU A 223 8.03 -11.21 -7.30
CA GLU A 223 9.02 -11.39 -8.37
C GLU A 223 9.09 -10.17 -9.29
N SER A 224 7.95 -9.58 -9.65
CA SER A 224 7.89 -8.38 -10.50
C SER A 224 8.52 -7.16 -9.83
N LYS A 225 8.32 -7.00 -8.52
CA LYS A 225 8.85 -5.88 -7.73
C LYS A 225 10.33 -6.07 -7.43
N GLU A 226 10.76 -7.30 -7.12
CA GLU A 226 12.19 -7.63 -6.96
C GLU A 226 12.94 -7.48 -8.30
N THR A 227 12.30 -7.79 -9.43
CA THR A 227 12.88 -7.55 -10.76
C THR A 227 13.07 -6.05 -11.02
N LEU A 228 12.08 -5.22 -10.67
CA LEU A 228 12.21 -3.76 -10.73
C LEU A 228 13.39 -3.25 -9.89
N ILE A 229 13.55 -3.79 -8.67
CA ILE A 229 14.64 -3.43 -7.77
C ILE A 229 15.99 -3.85 -8.35
N ALA A 230 16.11 -5.10 -8.80
CA ALA A 230 17.35 -5.67 -9.29
C ALA A 230 17.84 -5.02 -10.58
N LEU A 231 16.93 -4.56 -11.44
CA LEU A 231 17.25 -3.95 -12.74
C LEU A 231 17.17 -2.42 -12.72
N ALA A 232 17.12 -1.80 -11.54
CA ALA A 232 16.95 -0.37 -11.37
C ALA A 232 17.98 0.48 -12.14
N GLU A 233 19.25 0.08 -12.09
CA GLU A 233 20.34 0.77 -12.76
C GLU A 233 20.24 0.67 -14.28
N ASP A 234 19.96 -0.52 -14.81
CA ASP A 234 19.80 -0.77 -16.25
C ASP A 234 18.59 -0.01 -16.82
N LEU A 235 17.49 0.04 -16.08
CA LEU A 235 16.30 0.80 -16.45
C LEU A 235 16.59 2.31 -16.45
N GLY A 236 17.35 2.80 -15.47
CA GLY A 236 17.61 4.23 -15.29
C GLY A 236 16.35 5.04 -14.98
N VAL A 237 15.34 4.40 -14.38
CA VAL A 237 14.03 4.98 -14.05
C VAL A 237 13.83 4.91 -12.53
N PRO A 238 13.56 6.04 -11.85
CA PRO A 238 13.25 6.03 -10.43
C PRO A 238 11.98 5.23 -10.13
N PHE A 239 11.93 4.59 -8.96
CA PHE A 239 10.74 3.88 -8.52
C PHE A 239 10.47 3.99 -7.02
N ILE A 240 9.22 3.72 -6.65
CA ILE A 240 8.75 3.46 -5.28
C ILE A 240 8.00 2.14 -5.34
N THR A 241 8.33 1.20 -4.48
CA THR A 241 7.73 -0.14 -4.43
C THR A 241 7.52 -0.61 -3.00
N LEU A 242 6.84 -1.73 -2.86
CA LEU A 242 6.62 -2.45 -1.62
C LEU A 242 7.08 -3.89 -1.82
N ARG A 243 8.06 -4.40 -1.10
CA ARG A 243 8.56 -5.78 -1.27
C ARG A 243 7.51 -6.84 -0.94
N GLY A 244 7.82 -8.10 -1.25
CA GLY A 244 6.97 -9.25 -0.92
C GLY A 244 5.64 -9.26 -1.68
N ARG A 245 4.59 -9.83 -1.06
CA ARG A 245 3.26 -10.04 -1.70
C ARG A 245 2.26 -8.92 -1.48
N ARG A 246 2.50 -8.08 -0.47
CA ARG A 246 1.64 -6.95 -0.10
C ARG A 246 1.65 -5.90 -1.21
N GLY A 247 0.59 -5.10 -1.28
CA GLY A 247 0.43 -4.08 -2.31
C GLY A 247 -1.04 -3.69 -2.41
N GLY A 248 -1.45 -3.26 -3.60
CA GLY A 248 -2.84 -3.02 -3.93
C GLY A 248 -3.07 -1.62 -4.43
N SER A 249 -4.23 -1.43 -5.07
CA SER A 249 -4.60 -0.14 -5.65
C SER A 249 -4.67 0.99 -4.62
N ALA A 250 -5.08 0.68 -3.38
CA ALA A 250 -5.15 1.66 -2.30
C ALA A 250 -3.76 2.19 -1.91
N ILE A 251 -2.78 1.30 -1.74
CA ILE A 251 -1.39 1.66 -1.40
C ILE A 251 -0.75 2.44 -2.56
N ALA A 252 -0.90 1.94 -3.79
CA ALA A 252 -0.33 2.61 -4.97
C ALA A 252 -0.91 4.02 -5.18
N ALA A 253 -2.23 4.15 -5.05
CA ALA A 253 -2.90 5.44 -5.17
C ALA A 253 -2.58 6.38 -4.00
N SER A 254 -2.41 5.87 -2.77
CA SER A 254 -2.06 6.71 -1.63
C SER A 254 -0.64 7.27 -1.74
N ALA A 255 0.31 6.49 -2.25
CA ALA A 255 1.65 6.96 -2.59
C ALA A 255 1.58 8.12 -3.60
N LEU A 256 0.87 7.92 -4.71
CA LEU A 256 0.67 8.98 -5.71
C LEU A 256 -0.03 10.22 -5.13
N ASN A 257 -1.05 10.03 -4.29
CA ASN A 257 -1.77 11.13 -3.64
C ASN A 257 -0.87 11.94 -2.67
N ALA A 258 0.11 11.30 -2.04
CA ALA A 258 1.11 11.98 -1.22
C ALA A 258 2.08 12.79 -2.08
N LEU A 259 2.53 12.24 -3.21
CA LEU A 259 3.36 12.94 -4.20
C LEU A 259 2.63 14.15 -4.80
N ALA A 260 1.34 14.00 -5.11
CA ALA A 260 0.54 15.07 -5.70
C ALA A 260 0.24 16.22 -4.73
N LYS A 261 0.36 15.99 -3.42
CA LYS A 261 0.03 16.99 -2.40
C LYS A 261 0.86 18.26 -2.60
N LYS A 262 0.20 19.38 -2.92
CA LYS A 262 0.77 20.73 -2.72
C LYS A 262 1.16 20.82 -1.23
N GLY A 263 2.41 21.21 -0.95
CA GLY A 263 3.00 21.18 0.39
C GLY A 263 2.04 21.58 1.49
N ILE A 264 2.14 20.91 2.64
CA ILE A 264 1.37 21.23 3.85
C ILE A 264 1.54 22.73 4.10
N THR A 265 0.51 23.53 3.81
CA THR A 265 0.38 24.79 4.52
C THR A 265 0.07 24.36 5.94
N GLN A 266 0.98 24.72 6.85
CA GLN A 266 0.82 24.56 8.29
C GLN A 266 -0.52 25.15 8.74
#